data_AF-A0A2V7MRJ7-F1
#
_entry.id   AF-A0A2V7MRJ7-F1
#
_cell.length_a   1.000
_cell.length_b   1.000
_cell.length_c   1.000
_cell.angle_alpha   90.00
_cell.angle_beta   90.00
_cell.angle_gamma   90.00
#
_symmetry.space_group_name_H-M   'P 1'
#
loop_
_entity.id
_entity.type
_entity.pdbx_description
1 polymer ?
#
loop_
_entity_poly.entity_id
_entity_poly.type
_entity_poly.pdbx_seq_one_letter_code
_entity_poly.pdbx_strand_id
1 'polypeptide(L)'
;MRERRLRNTPRRILTMSRPSFALLAAVVTTLVAGACYQDDSTAANFANRRATRVLITDAPFPFDTVQSVDVYIVSISASTEPDTGSSADSMQWVPIVEPHRQINLLSLQRGTTSLLGEKEIPADQYKAVRVIIDADSSAIRFKDGSQAVVRWRGGRQAIHSFVEAAVNVPSEGADIVLDFDVGKSFPYNNLGDGAFDFFPWIRAVNEAATGSISGIVSQDTSAGTPGPLANATVSAWGGGPGNWYVYSTGSTDAAGHYKLAYLLSGNYIVGVDPPSPSSLASSLDSSVFVNQGADTPHSIVLSMFRGSVYIYGASSMLVGSTNRLEAFVINAQHQQDTTAVVAWKNLDTTVLGLVVDSARVARVTAKQVGSGRIVASSGGLADTLRILVVPDSTPPPAPRRP
;
A
#
# COMPACT_ATOMS: atom_id res chain seq x y z
N MET A 1 -42.10 -42.98 32.07
CA MET A 1 -42.64 -44.32 31.76
C MET A 1 -44.05 -44.13 31.22
N ARG A 2 -44.29 -44.53 29.96
CA ARG A 2 -45.58 -44.83 29.29
C ARG A 2 -46.62 -43.69 29.16
N GLU A 3 -46.92 -43.23 27.93
CA GLU A 3 -47.95 -43.76 26.98
C GLU A 3 -49.39 -43.40 27.45
N ARG A 4 -50.38 -43.00 26.63
CA ARG A 4 -50.67 -43.18 25.20
C ARG A 4 -51.88 -42.30 24.76
N ARG A 5 -51.77 -41.74 23.54
CA ARG A 5 -52.72 -41.71 22.39
C ARG A 5 -54.26 -41.57 22.52
N LEU A 6 -54.74 -40.56 21.77
CA LEU A 6 -55.72 -40.54 20.64
C LEU A 6 -57.20 -40.91 20.87
N ARG A 7 -58.13 -40.05 20.42
CA ARG A 7 -58.89 -40.18 19.13
C ARG A 7 -59.96 -39.09 18.88
N ASN A 8 -59.96 -38.60 17.63
CA ASN A 8 -61.05 -38.28 16.68
C ASN A 8 -62.28 -37.38 17.02
N THR A 9 -62.33 -36.24 16.31
CA THR A 9 -63.33 -35.70 15.33
C THR A 9 -64.78 -36.24 15.30
N PRO A 10 -65.80 -35.42 14.94
CA PRO A 10 -66.03 -35.09 13.51
C PRO A 10 -66.63 -33.70 13.14
N ARG A 11 -66.57 -33.49 11.81
CA ARG A 11 -67.08 -32.45 10.87
C ARG A 11 -68.43 -31.77 11.14
N ARG A 12 -68.57 -30.54 10.63
CA ARG A 12 -69.83 -30.00 10.06
C ARG A 12 -69.63 -29.37 8.67
N ILE A 13 -70.66 -29.54 7.87
CA ILE A 13 -70.85 -29.28 6.43
C ILE A 13 -71.55 -27.92 6.27
N LEU A 14 -71.27 -27.20 5.18
CA LEU A 14 -72.19 -26.19 4.63
C LEU A 14 -72.22 -26.29 3.10
N THR A 15 -73.45 -26.26 2.59
CA THR A 15 -73.89 -26.59 1.22
C THR A 15 -74.19 -25.35 0.38
N MET A 16 -73.93 -25.51 -0.93
CA MET A 16 -74.72 -25.05 -2.11
C MET A 16 -74.90 -23.56 -2.42
N SER A 17 -74.53 -23.17 -3.64
CA SER A 17 -75.49 -23.06 -4.76
C SER A 17 -74.79 -22.84 -6.10
N ARG A 18 -75.34 -23.45 -7.15
CA ARG A 18 -75.05 -23.23 -8.58
C ARG A 18 -76.35 -22.77 -9.24
N PRO A 19 -76.27 -22.04 -10.36
CA PRO A 19 -77.20 -22.29 -11.46
C PRO A 19 -76.47 -22.68 -12.75
N SER A 20 -77.12 -23.57 -13.49
CA SER A 20 -76.79 -24.09 -14.82
C SER A 20 -77.67 -23.42 -15.90
N PHE A 21 -77.43 -23.77 -17.18
CA PHE A 21 -78.14 -23.43 -18.45
C PHE A 21 -77.46 -22.32 -19.29
N ALA A 22 -77.26 -22.42 -20.61
CA ALA A 22 -77.55 -23.45 -21.61
C ALA A 22 -76.69 -23.23 -22.89
N LEU A 23 -76.64 -24.27 -23.72
CA LEU A 23 -76.10 -24.35 -25.09
C LEU A 23 -76.78 -23.37 -26.08
N LEU A 24 -76.02 -22.77 -27.01
CA LEU A 24 -76.48 -22.50 -28.38
C LEU A 24 -75.28 -22.47 -29.36
N ALA A 25 -75.51 -22.96 -30.57
CA ALA A 25 -74.51 -23.35 -31.57
C ALA A 25 -74.24 -22.30 -32.66
N ALA A 26 -73.06 -22.47 -33.27
CA ALA A 26 -72.64 -22.12 -34.64
C ALA A 26 -72.36 -20.65 -35.03
N VAL A 27 -71.15 -20.38 -35.51
CA VAL A 27 -70.83 -20.06 -36.93
C VAL A 27 -69.29 -20.07 -37.11
N VAL A 28 -68.85 -20.75 -38.17
CA VAL A 28 -67.47 -20.82 -38.66
C VAL A 28 -67.15 -19.53 -39.42
N THR A 29 -66.01 -18.90 -39.14
CA THR A 29 -65.35 -18.02 -40.11
C THR A 29 -63.84 -18.15 -39.95
N THR A 30 -63.22 -18.78 -40.95
CA THR A 30 -61.79 -18.89 -41.16
C THR A 30 -61.22 -17.55 -41.61
N LEU A 31 -60.25 -17.02 -40.87
CA LEU A 31 -59.31 -15.99 -41.35
C LEU A 31 -57.92 -16.41 -40.89
N VAL A 32 -57.12 -16.83 -41.87
CA VAL A 32 -55.70 -17.13 -41.75
C VAL A 32 -54.94 -15.81 -41.65
N ALA A 33 -54.26 -15.57 -40.54
CA ALA A 33 -53.25 -14.54 -40.40
C ALA A 33 -52.04 -15.12 -39.63
N GLY A 34 -50.85 -14.90 -40.20
CA GLY A 34 -49.59 -15.59 -39.93
C GLY A 34 -49.20 -15.76 -38.47
N ALA A 35 -48.98 -17.03 -38.09
CA ALA A 35 -48.10 -17.40 -37.00
C ALA A 35 -46.64 -17.25 -37.48
N CYS A 36 -46.02 -16.11 -37.18
CA CYS A 36 -44.57 -16.03 -37.16
C CYS A 36 -44.09 -16.55 -35.80
N TYR A 37 -43.39 -17.68 -35.88
CA TYR A 37 -42.52 -18.23 -34.86
C TYR A 37 -41.60 -17.13 -34.32
N GLN A 38 -41.83 -16.65 -33.10
CA GLN A 38 -40.86 -15.82 -32.38
C GLN A 38 -40.00 -16.76 -31.54
N ASP A 39 -38.73 -16.79 -31.92
CA ASP A 39 -37.64 -17.41 -31.20
C ASP A 39 -37.60 -16.78 -29.79
N ASP A 40 -37.79 -17.59 -28.74
CA ASP A 40 -37.49 -17.22 -27.36
C ASP A 40 -35.98 -17.08 -27.22
N SER A 41 -35.45 -15.97 -27.74
CA SER A 41 -34.16 -15.47 -27.29
C SER A 41 -34.33 -15.06 -25.83
N THR A 42 -33.68 -15.84 -24.96
CA THR A 42 -33.58 -15.62 -23.53
C THR A 42 -33.30 -14.14 -23.25
N ALA A 43 -34.32 -13.42 -22.79
CA ALA A 43 -34.13 -12.17 -22.07
C ALA A 43 -33.36 -12.53 -20.78
N ALA A 44 -32.04 -12.49 -20.85
CA ALA A 44 -31.19 -12.55 -19.68
C ALA A 44 -31.64 -11.40 -18.76
N ASN A 45 -32.00 -11.72 -17.52
CA ASN A 45 -32.36 -10.73 -16.52
C ASN A 45 -31.20 -9.72 -16.35
N PHE A 46 -31.31 -8.52 -16.93
CA PHE A 46 -30.35 -7.42 -16.79
C PHE A 46 -30.43 -6.69 -15.45
N ALA A 47 -31.26 -7.17 -14.51
CA ALA A 47 -31.57 -6.47 -13.27
C ALA A 47 -30.49 -6.56 -12.17
N ASN A 48 -29.32 -7.16 -12.43
CA ASN A 48 -28.28 -7.39 -11.41
C ASN A 48 -26.83 -7.28 -11.93
N ARG A 49 -26.57 -6.58 -13.03
CA ARG A 49 -25.19 -6.25 -13.40
C ARG A 49 -24.72 -5.07 -12.58
N ARG A 50 -23.63 -5.25 -11.86
CA ARG A 50 -22.96 -4.18 -11.12
C ARG A 50 -21.90 -3.59 -12.05
N ALA A 51 -21.84 -2.27 -12.12
CA ALA A 51 -20.88 -1.56 -12.95
C ALA A 51 -19.48 -1.61 -12.32
N THR A 52 -18.44 -1.50 -13.14
CA THR A 52 -17.08 -1.27 -12.64
C THR A 52 -17.00 0.16 -12.13
N ARG A 53 -16.64 0.34 -10.85
CA ARG A 53 -16.49 1.66 -10.24
C ARG A 53 -15.01 2.04 -10.21
N VAL A 54 -14.74 3.31 -10.46
CA VAL A 54 -13.40 3.89 -10.27
C VAL A 54 -13.46 4.82 -9.07
N LEU A 55 -12.67 4.51 -8.06
CA LEU A 55 -12.50 5.33 -6.86
C LEU A 55 -11.11 5.94 -6.86
N ILE A 56 -10.93 7.05 -6.13
CA ILE A 56 -9.62 7.65 -5.88
C ILE A 56 -9.42 7.90 -4.39
N THR A 57 -8.18 7.70 -3.94
CA THR A 57 -7.69 7.94 -2.56
C THR A 57 -6.28 8.54 -2.63
N ASP A 58 -5.80 9.05 -1.49
CA ASP A 58 -4.43 9.50 -1.28
C ASP A 58 -3.69 8.61 -0.26
N ALA A 59 -2.43 8.27 -0.56
CA ALA A 59 -1.44 7.72 0.36
C ALA A 59 -0.49 8.86 0.78
N PRO A 60 -0.84 9.65 1.82
CA PRO A 60 -0.21 10.93 2.03
C PRO A 60 1.22 10.86 2.55
N PHE A 61 1.97 11.92 2.27
CA PHE A 61 3.19 12.33 2.96
C PHE A 61 3.06 13.79 3.38
N PRO A 62 3.62 14.22 4.53
CA PRO A 62 3.26 15.51 5.11
C PRO A 62 3.93 16.69 4.39
N PHE A 63 3.09 17.60 3.91
CA PHE A 63 3.39 19.03 3.94
C PHE A 63 2.41 19.67 4.92
N ASP A 64 2.82 19.84 6.18
CA ASP A 64 2.02 20.48 7.21
C ASP A 64 1.64 21.94 6.86
N THR A 65 2.30 22.53 5.87
CA THR A 65 2.01 23.85 5.30
C THR A 65 0.98 23.83 4.17
N VAL A 66 0.66 22.67 3.58
CA VAL A 66 -0.28 22.57 2.45
C VAL A 66 -1.71 22.38 2.96
N GLN A 67 -2.63 23.12 2.34
CA GLN A 67 -4.06 23.08 2.62
C GLN A 67 -4.81 22.15 1.66
N SER A 68 -4.51 22.23 0.36
CA SER A 68 -5.15 21.41 -0.66
C SER A 68 -4.20 21.06 -1.78
N VAL A 69 -4.44 19.89 -2.39
CA VAL A 69 -3.83 19.43 -3.64
C VAL A 69 -4.98 19.05 -4.56
N ASP A 70 -5.34 19.98 -5.43
CA ASP A 70 -6.50 19.89 -6.31
C ASP A 70 -6.06 19.44 -7.71
N VAL A 71 -6.32 18.17 -8.05
CA VAL A 71 -5.97 17.59 -9.35
C VAL A 71 -7.22 17.48 -10.23
N TYR A 72 -7.18 18.06 -11.43
CA TYR A 72 -8.26 17.97 -12.40
C TYR A 72 -8.17 16.67 -13.18
N ILE A 73 -9.16 15.80 -13.00
CA ILE A 73 -9.24 14.52 -13.68
C ILE A 73 -10.16 14.65 -14.89
N VAL A 74 -9.62 14.34 -16.08
CA VAL A 74 -10.32 14.39 -17.36
C VAL A 74 -11.02 13.06 -17.62
N SER A 75 -10.28 11.95 -17.65
CA SER A 75 -10.81 10.63 -17.99
C SER A 75 -9.97 9.48 -17.45
N ILE A 76 -10.61 8.31 -17.34
CA ILE A 76 -10.02 7.06 -16.86
C ILE A 76 -10.40 5.95 -17.84
N SER A 77 -9.41 5.18 -18.27
CA SER A 77 -9.58 4.00 -19.12
C SER A 77 -8.74 2.84 -18.59
N ALA A 78 -9.12 1.60 -18.90
CA ALA A 78 -8.36 0.41 -18.53
C ALA A 78 -7.99 -0.45 -19.76
N SER A 79 -6.93 -1.24 -19.62
CA SER A 79 -6.45 -2.17 -20.64
C SER A 79 -6.23 -3.56 -20.03
N THR A 80 -6.43 -4.59 -20.84
CA THR A 80 -6.10 -6.00 -20.52
C THR A 80 -4.63 -6.32 -20.83
N GLU A 81 -3.95 -5.43 -21.54
CA GLU A 81 -2.53 -5.48 -21.83
C GLU A 81 -1.70 -4.94 -20.65
N PRO A 82 -0.66 -5.66 -20.18
CA PRO A 82 0.16 -5.24 -19.06
C PRO A 82 1.41 -4.48 -19.54
N ASP A 83 1.26 -3.27 -20.06
CA ASP A 83 2.40 -2.36 -20.25
C ASP A 83 2.02 -0.90 -19.93
N THR A 84 2.95 -0.18 -19.29
CA THR A 84 2.80 1.21 -18.82
C THR A 84 3.97 2.09 -19.26
N GLY A 85 4.82 1.58 -20.15
CA GLY A 85 5.98 2.26 -20.71
C GLY A 85 5.64 3.05 -21.97
N SER A 86 6.66 3.31 -22.81
CA SER A 86 6.52 4.16 -24.01
C SER A 86 5.57 3.61 -25.06
N SER A 87 5.24 2.31 -25.04
CA SER A 87 4.28 1.68 -25.95
C SER A 87 2.83 1.72 -25.44
N ALA A 88 2.59 2.16 -24.20
CA ALA A 88 1.26 2.14 -23.58
C ALA A 88 0.21 2.93 -24.38
N ASP A 89 0.62 4.01 -25.07
CA ASP A 89 -0.29 4.81 -25.90
C ASP A 89 -0.89 4.04 -27.10
N SER A 90 -0.24 2.96 -27.54
CA SER A 90 -0.68 2.13 -28.66
C SER A 90 -1.66 1.00 -28.28
N MET A 91 -1.89 0.80 -26.99
CA MET A 91 -2.78 -0.26 -26.48
C MET A 91 -4.25 0.00 -26.76
N GLN A 92 -5.04 -1.07 -26.67
CA GLN A 92 -6.49 -0.97 -26.62
C GLN A 92 -6.96 -0.53 -25.23
N TRP A 93 -7.33 0.75 -25.13
CA TRP A 93 -7.89 1.34 -23.92
C TRP A 93 -9.42 1.35 -23.95
N VAL A 94 -10.04 0.71 -22.96
CA VAL A 94 -11.49 0.76 -22.75
C VAL A 94 -11.82 1.96 -21.86
N PRO A 95 -12.54 2.99 -22.35
CA PRO A 95 -12.93 4.14 -21.53
C PRO A 95 -13.92 3.72 -20.45
N ILE A 96 -13.62 4.07 -19.19
CA ILE A 96 -14.47 3.79 -18.03
C ILE A 96 -15.29 5.04 -17.69
N VAL A 97 -14.64 6.15 -17.32
CA VAL A 97 -15.32 7.36 -16.84
C VAL A 97 -14.63 8.66 -17.30
N GLU A 98 -15.39 9.74 -17.40
CA GLU A 98 -14.92 11.09 -17.77
C GLU A 98 -15.44 12.13 -16.77
N PRO A 99 -14.87 12.22 -15.55
CA PRO A 99 -15.44 13.02 -14.46
C PRO A 99 -15.33 14.53 -14.66
N HIS A 100 -14.37 15.01 -15.47
CA HIS A 100 -14.13 16.43 -15.75
C HIS A 100 -14.25 17.37 -14.52
N ARG A 101 -13.53 17.04 -13.44
CA ARG A 101 -13.59 17.81 -12.19
C ARG A 101 -12.28 17.77 -11.41
N GLN A 102 -12.07 18.78 -10.57
CA GLN A 102 -11.00 18.78 -9.57
C GLN A 102 -11.35 17.86 -8.40
N ILE A 103 -10.32 17.19 -7.88
CA ILE A 103 -10.38 16.38 -6.66
C ILE A 103 -9.30 16.90 -5.71
N ASN A 104 -9.69 17.32 -4.51
CA ASN A 104 -8.74 17.60 -3.44
C ASN A 104 -8.24 16.27 -2.84
N LEU A 105 -7.03 15.86 -3.21
CA LEU A 105 -6.46 14.59 -2.77
C LEU A 105 -6.20 14.54 -1.27
N LEU A 106 -5.88 15.67 -0.63
CA LEU A 106 -5.66 15.72 0.82
C LEU A 106 -6.94 15.47 1.64
N SER A 107 -8.11 15.50 1.01
CA SER A 107 -9.37 15.11 1.65
C SER A 107 -9.62 13.60 1.65
N LEU A 108 -8.82 12.83 0.92
CA LEU A 108 -9.04 11.41 0.62
C LEU A 108 -7.98 10.51 1.27
N GLN A 109 -7.63 10.80 2.52
CA GLN A 109 -6.58 10.10 3.25
C GLN A 109 -7.16 8.99 4.13
N ARG A 110 -6.28 8.12 4.65
CA ARG A 110 -6.64 7.05 5.62
C ARG A 110 -7.73 6.10 5.09
N GLY A 111 -7.70 5.80 3.79
CA GLY A 111 -8.67 4.93 3.12
C GLY A 111 -10.01 5.58 2.81
N THR A 112 -10.11 6.91 2.93
CA THR A 112 -11.28 7.65 2.45
C THR A 112 -11.22 7.75 0.93
N THR A 113 -12.30 7.38 0.24
CA THR A 113 -12.36 7.43 -1.22
C THR A 113 -13.40 8.41 -1.75
N SER A 114 -13.18 8.88 -2.98
CA SER A 114 -14.19 9.54 -3.80
C SER A 114 -14.48 8.73 -5.05
N LEU A 115 -15.76 8.55 -5.39
CA LEU A 115 -16.18 7.93 -6.65
C LEU A 115 -15.90 8.90 -7.82
N LEU A 116 -15.14 8.44 -8.82
CA LEU A 116 -14.94 9.16 -10.09
C LEU A 116 -16.03 8.81 -11.10
N GLY A 117 -16.64 7.64 -10.97
CA GLY A 117 -17.82 7.22 -11.69
C GLY A 117 -17.87 5.70 -11.82
N GLU A 118 -18.83 5.22 -12.60
CA GLU A 118 -19.03 3.81 -12.84
C GLU A 118 -19.52 3.54 -14.27
N LYS A 119 -19.13 2.40 -14.83
CA LYS A 119 -19.55 1.96 -16.17
C LYS A 119 -19.51 0.45 -16.30
N GLU A 120 -20.46 -0.12 -17.04
CA GLU A 120 -20.35 -1.50 -17.51
C GLU A 120 -19.26 -1.58 -18.59
N ILE A 121 -18.19 -2.34 -18.32
CA ILE A 121 -17.13 -2.64 -19.29
C ILE A 121 -17.11 -4.15 -19.58
N PRO A 122 -16.55 -4.58 -20.73
CA PRO A 122 -16.46 -5.99 -21.07
C PRO A 122 -15.85 -6.83 -19.94
N ALA A 123 -16.41 -8.02 -19.71
CA ALA A 123 -15.87 -8.93 -18.71
C ALA A 123 -14.51 -9.47 -19.18
N ASP A 124 -13.46 -9.09 -18.47
CA ASP A 124 -12.08 -9.50 -18.75
C ASP A 124 -11.20 -9.23 -17.51
N GLN A 125 -9.91 -9.55 -17.62
CA GLN A 125 -8.89 -9.26 -16.64
C GLN A 125 -8.10 -8.00 -17.05
N TYR A 126 -8.38 -6.89 -16.37
CA TYR A 126 -7.71 -5.62 -16.60
C TYR A 126 -6.44 -5.50 -15.77
N LYS A 127 -5.35 -5.10 -16.44
CA LYS A 127 -3.97 -5.12 -15.90
C LYS A 127 -3.31 -3.75 -15.87
N ALA A 128 -3.88 -2.77 -16.57
CA ALA A 128 -3.38 -1.40 -16.58
C ALA A 128 -4.54 -0.40 -16.57
N VAL A 129 -4.28 0.77 -15.98
CA VAL A 129 -5.17 1.94 -16.00
C VAL A 129 -4.42 3.13 -16.56
N ARG A 130 -5.12 3.95 -17.34
CA ARG A 130 -4.69 5.25 -17.81
C ARG A 130 -5.58 6.33 -17.21
N VAL A 131 -4.96 7.29 -16.54
CA VAL A 131 -5.60 8.48 -16.00
C VAL A 131 -5.14 9.68 -16.83
N ILE A 132 -6.09 10.43 -17.40
CA ILE A 132 -5.80 11.70 -18.04
C ILE A 132 -6.10 12.82 -17.04
N ILE A 133 -5.09 13.63 -16.72
CA ILE A 133 -5.26 14.84 -15.91
C ILE A 133 -5.13 16.10 -16.78
N ASP A 134 -5.69 17.21 -16.30
CA ASP A 134 -5.43 18.54 -16.85
C ASP A 134 -4.63 19.35 -15.84
N ALA A 135 -3.33 19.51 -16.12
CA ALA A 135 -2.43 20.17 -15.20
C ALA A 135 -2.63 21.68 -15.16
N ASP A 136 -3.12 22.29 -16.25
CA ASP A 136 -3.41 23.73 -16.30
C ASP A 136 -4.64 24.09 -15.45
N SER A 137 -5.50 23.11 -15.22
CA SER A 137 -6.67 23.20 -14.33
C SER A 137 -6.39 22.61 -12.93
N SER A 138 -5.13 22.33 -12.56
CA SER A 138 -4.75 21.76 -11.27
C SER A 138 -3.96 22.76 -10.42
N ALA A 139 -4.02 22.64 -9.09
CA ALA A 139 -3.36 23.58 -8.18
C ALA A 139 -3.00 22.97 -6.82
N ILE A 140 -2.00 23.58 -6.17
CA ILE A 140 -1.68 23.33 -4.76
C ILE A 140 -1.85 24.66 -4.02
N ARG A 141 -2.49 24.64 -2.84
CA ARG A 141 -2.64 25.81 -1.98
C ARG A 141 -1.98 25.59 -0.62
N PHE A 142 -1.27 26.60 -0.14
CA PHE A 142 -0.76 26.64 1.22
C PHE A 142 -1.84 27.08 2.21
N LYS A 143 -1.62 26.79 3.49
CA LYS A 143 -2.53 27.17 4.60
C LYS A 143 -2.63 28.68 4.82
N ASP A 144 -1.66 29.45 4.37
CA ASP A 144 -1.74 30.93 4.36
C ASP A 144 -2.64 31.48 3.24
N GLY A 145 -3.19 30.58 2.40
CA GLY A 145 -4.08 30.90 1.29
C GLY A 145 -3.36 31.18 -0.03
N SER A 146 -2.02 31.26 -0.05
CA SER A 146 -1.26 31.45 -1.28
C SER A 146 -1.26 30.18 -2.16
N GLN A 147 -1.10 30.37 -3.47
CA GLN A 147 -0.95 29.26 -4.41
C GLN A 147 0.52 28.89 -4.54
N ALA A 148 0.82 27.59 -4.50
CA ALA A 148 2.18 27.11 -4.67
C ALA A 148 2.60 27.16 -6.15
N VAL A 149 3.89 27.37 -6.38
CA VAL A 149 4.50 27.18 -7.70
C VAL A 149 4.71 25.68 -7.92
N VAL A 150 4.18 25.15 -9.03
CA VAL A 150 4.29 23.74 -9.37
C VAL A 150 4.79 23.59 -10.81
N ARG A 151 5.84 22.79 -11.01
CA ARG A 151 6.37 22.44 -12.33
C ARG A 151 5.61 21.26 -12.91
N TRP A 152 4.38 21.53 -13.32
CA TRP A 152 3.47 20.55 -13.90
C TRP A 152 3.94 19.93 -15.21
N ARG A 153 4.78 20.64 -15.98
CA ARG A 153 5.05 20.37 -17.41
C ARG A 153 3.88 20.63 -18.37
N GLY A 154 2.79 21.22 -17.85
CA GLY A 154 1.67 21.83 -18.58
C GLY A 154 0.68 20.84 -19.24
N GLY A 155 -0.50 21.35 -19.57
CA GLY A 155 -1.48 20.69 -20.43
C GLY A 155 -2.07 19.37 -19.91
N ARG A 156 -2.66 18.61 -20.83
CA ARG A 156 -3.21 17.29 -20.55
C ARG A 156 -2.12 16.24 -20.54
N GLN A 157 -2.11 15.40 -19.51
CA GLN A 157 -1.08 14.39 -19.31
C GLN A 157 -1.72 13.02 -19.10
N ALA A 158 -1.16 12.00 -19.76
CA ALA A 158 -1.53 10.61 -19.56
C ALA A 158 -0.61 9.96 -18.52
N ILE A 159 -1.21 9.40 -17.48
CA ILE A 159 -0.53 8.66 -16.42
C ILE A 159 -0.96 7.21 -16.54
N HIS A 160 0.00 6.32 -16.78
CA HIS A 160 -0.21 4.88 -16.92
C HIS A 160 0.25 4.18 -15.64
N SER A 161 -0.57 3.28 -15.11
CA SER A 161 -0.23 2.50 -13.91
C SER A 161 -0.69 1.05 -14.07
N PHE A 162 0.12 0.14 -13.54
CA PHE A 162 -0.27 -1.27 -13.45
C PHE A 162 -1.34 -1.42 -12.37
N VAL A 163 -2.25 -2.35 -12.62
CA VAL A 163 -3.16 -2.85 -11.59
C VAL A 163 -2.42 -3.94 -10.82
N GLU A 164 -2.02 -3.68 -9.57
CA GLU A 164 -1.11 -4.55 -8.81
C GLU A 164 -1.63 -5.97 -8.60
N ALA A 165 -2.95 -6.12 -8.52
CA ALA A 165 -3.65 -7.39 -8.65
C ALA A 165 -4.71 -7.23 -9.73
N ALA A 166 -4.49 -7.89 -10.87
CA ALA A 166 -5.34 -7.74 -12.04
C ALA A 166 -6.83 -7.85 -11.68
N VAL A 167 -7.61 -6.87 -12.14
CA VAL A 167 -9.03 -6.80 -11.79
C VAL A 167 -9.77 -7.73 -12.74
N ASN A 168 -10.21 -8.86 -12.21
CA ASN A 168 -11.23 -9.65 -12.88
C ASN A 168 -12.53 -8.85 -12.80
N VAL A 169 -13.05 -8.42 -13.95
CA VAL A 169 -14.36 -7.80 -14.04
C VAL A 169 -15.37 -8.90 -14.39
N PRO A 170 -16.06 -9.51 -13.41
CA PRO A 170 -17.18 -10.40 -13.71
C PRO A 170 -18.36 -9.59 -14.25
N SER A 171 -19.44 -10.26 -14.66
CA SER A 171 -20.73 -9.62 -14.94
C SER A 171 -21.31 -8.81 -13.77
N GLU A 172 -20.72 -8.96 -12.58
CA GLU A 172 -21.05 -8.31 -11.31
C GLU A 172 -20.12 -7.12 -10.99
N GLY A 173 -19.30 -6.66 -11.93
CA GLY A 173 -18.46 -5.47 -11.77
C GLY A 173 -17.29 -5.65 -10.78
N ALA A 174 -16.43 -4.64 -10.72
CA ALA A 174 -15.32 -4.60 -9.77
C ALA A 174 -14.97 -3.15 -9.40
N ASP A 175 -14.32 -2.98 -8.26
CA ASP A 175 -13.87 -1.68 -7.79
C ASP A 175 -12.37 -1.52 -8.04
N ILE A 176 -12.05 -0.53 -8.87
CA ILE A 176 -10.68 -0.09 -9.13
C ILE A 176 -10.44 1.15 -8.28
N VAL A 177 -9.51 1.07 -7.34
CA VAL A 177 -9.08 2.21 -6.55
C VAL A 177 -7.78 2.75 -7.15
N LEU A 178 -7.77 4.04 -7.44
CA LEU A 178 -6.58 4.81 -7.80
C LEU A 178 -6.01 5.39 -6.52
N ASP A 179 -4.90 4.83 -6.07
CA ASP A 179 -4.17 5.28 -4.88
C ASP A 179 -3.05 6.23 -5.33
N PHE A 180 -3.33 7.53 -5.20
CA PHE A 180 -2.44 8.61 -5.60
C PHE A 180 -1.54 8.97 -4.43
N ASP A 181 -0.22 8.85 -4.57
CA ASP A 181 0.69 9.25 -3.49
C ASP A 181 1.08 10.72 -3.70
N VAL A 182 0.37 11.64 -3.03
CA VAL A 182 0.64 13.09 -3.15
C VAL A 182 2.07 13.43 -2.76
N GLY A 183 2.61 12.72 -1.76
CA GLY A 183 3.95 12.93 -1.24
C GLY A 183 5.05 12.70 -2.27
N LYS A 184 4.97 11.56 -2.95
CA LYS A 184 5.90 11.22 -4.03
C LYS A 184 5.60 11.98 -5.31
N SER A 185 4.34 12.34 -5.53
CA SER A 185 3.93 13.04 -6.74
C SER A 185 4.37 14.49 -6.77
N PHE A 186 4.46 15.13 -5.61
CA PHE A 186 4.80 16.54 -5.47
C PHE A 186 5.95 16.74 -4.48
N PRO A 187 7.19 16.32 -4.79
CA PRO A 187 8.34 16.68 -3.97
C PRO A 187 8.55 18.20 -3.95
N TYR A 188 8.69 18.75 -2.75
CA TYR A 188 8.93 20.17 -2.53
C TYR A 188 10.44 20.48 -2.54
N ASN A 189 10.85 21.46 -3.35
CA ASN A 189 12.25 21.87 -3.48
C ASN A 189 12.69 22.79 -2.33
N ASN A 190 12.83 22.22 -1.13
CA ASN A 190 13.23 22.92 0.10
C ASN A 190 14.62 23.59 0.03
N LEU A 191 15.52 23.08 -0.81
CA LEU A 191 16.89 23.59 -0.93
C LEU A 191 17.08 24.57 -2.10
N GLY A 192 16.03 24.77 -2.91
CA GLY A 192 16.08 25.61 -4.09
C GLY A 192 15.06 26.74 -4.03
N ASP A 193 14.22 26.83 -5.06
CA ASP A 193 13.29 27.93 -5.28
C ASP A 193 11.93 27.76 -4.58
N GLY A 194 11.76 26.71 -3.77
CA GLY A 194 10.49 26.45 -3.09
C GLY A 194 9.33 26.11 -4.04
N ALA A 195 9.63 25.60 -5.24
CA ALA A 195 8.62 25.04 -6.13
C ALA A 195 8.38 23.55 -5.82
N PHE A 196 7.18 23.05 -6.14
CA PHE A 196 6.92 21.63 -6.26
C PHE A 196 7.28 21.14 -7.66
N ASP A 197 7.92 19.98 -7.76
CA ASP A 197 8.04 19.25 -9.02
C ASP A 197 6.91 18.22 -9.12
N PHE A 198 6.42 17.93 -10.33
CA PHE A 198 5.39 16.91 -10.54
C PHE A 198 5.97 15.63 -11.15
N PHE A 199 5.84 14.53 -10.42
CA PHE A 199 6.24 13.17 -10.83
C PHE A 199 5.13 12.18 -10.48
N PRO A 200 4.14 11.95 -11.37
CA PRO A 200 2.93 11.23 -10.99
C PRO A 200 3.23 9.85 -10.41
N TRP A 201 2.77 9.63 -9.17
CA TRP A 201 2.85 8.35 -8.49
C TRP A 201 1.42 7.88 -8.19
N ILE A 202 0.91 7.02 -9.08
CA ILE A 202 -0.42 6.43 -8.94
C ILE A 202 -0.27 4.92 -8.97
N ARG A 203 -0.96 4.25 -8.05
CA ARG A 203 -1.12 2.81 -8.01
C ARG A 203 -2.58 2.47 -8.29
N ALA A 204 -2.83 1.49 -9.14
CA ALA A 204 -4.17 0.97 -9.34
C ALA A 204 -4.33 -0.37 -8.61
N VAL A 205 -5.41 -0.53 -7.88
CA VAL A 205 -5.67 -1.75 -7.10
C VAL A 205 -7.11 -2.21 -7.21
N ASN A 206 -7.30 -3.52 -7.18
CA ASN A 206 -8.60 -4.13 -6.96
C ASN A 206 -8.93 -4.04 -5.47
N GLU A 207 -9.94 -3.27 -5.09
CA GLU A 207 -10.33 -3.10 -3.68
C GLU A 207 -10.55 -4.46 -2.98
N ALA A 208 -11.25 -5.37 -3.65
CA ALA A 208 -11.56 -6.70 -3.11
C ALA A 208 -10.32 -7.60 -2.93
N ALA A 209 -9.20 -7.30 -3.59
CA ALA A 209 -7.93 -8.03 -3.45
C ALA A 209 -7.04 -7.50 -2.32
N THR A 210 -7.45 -6.43 -1.65
CA THR A 210 -6.63 -5.71 -0.67
C THR A 210 -7.15 -5.88 0.76
N GLY A 211 -6.30 -5.56 1.72
CA GLY A 211 -6.62 -5.33 3.12
C GLY A 211 -6.04 -4.00 3.59
N SER A 212 -6.00 -3.80 4.91
CA SER A 212 -5.43 -2.60 5.52
C SER A 212 -4.68 -2.90 6.82
N ILE A 213 -3.87 -1.94 7.25
CA ILE A 213 -3.28 -1.90 8.59
C ILE A 213 -3.81 -0.64 9.27
N SER A 214 -4.33 -0.74 10.49
CA SER A 214 -4.85 0.41 11.23
C SER A 214 -4.50 0.33 12.71
N GLY A 215 -4.45 1.47 13.38
CA GLY A 215 -4.23 1.50 14.82
C GLY A 215 -3.98 2.90 15.36
N ILE A 216 -3.46 2.95 16.58
CA ILE A 216 -3.13 4.18 17.29
C ILE A 216 -1.62 4.24 17.50
N VAL A 217 -1.01 5.39 17.19
CA VAL A 217 0.33 5.73 17.66
C VAL A 217 0.20 6.61 18.90
N SER A 218 0.93 6.26 19.94
CA SER A 218 0.99 7.01 21.19
C SER A 218 2.43 7.14 21.66
N GLN A 219 2.67 8.00 22.65
CA GLN A 219 3.94 8.07 23.36
C GLN A 219 3.79 7.57 24.80
N ASP A 220 4.86 6.97 25.32
CA ASP A 220 4.93 6.56 26.72
C ASP A 220 5.40 7.68 27.67
N THR A 221 5.54 7.34 28.95
CA THR A 221 5.99 8.27 30.00
C THR A 221 7.46 8.71 29.87
N SER A 222 8.26 8.03 29.06
CA SER A 222 9.68 8.33 28.93
C SER A 222 9.94 9.63 28.15
N ALA A 223 8.99 10.07 27.35
CA ALA A 223 9.04 11.31 26.57
C ALA A 223 8.18 12.46 27.14
N GLY A 224 7.56 12.25 28.31
CA GLY A 224 6.70 13.25 28.95
C GLY A 224 5.33 12.68 29.31
N THR A 225 4.27 13.43 29.00
CA THR A 225 2.89 12.99 29.29
C THR A 225 2.48 11.92 28.28
N PRO A 226 2.11 10.69 28.72
CA PRO A 226 1.67 9.65 27.82
C PRO A 226 0.37 10.06 27.13
N GLY A 227 0.21 9.71 25.86
CA GLY A 227 -0.97 10.12 25.10
C GLY A 227 -0.85 9.84 23.60
N PRO A 228 -1.94 10.11 22.85
CA PRO A 228 -1.92 9.95 21.40
C PRO A 228 -0.90 10.88 20.76
N LEU A 229 -0.26 10.40 19.69
CA LEU A 229 0.73 11.16 18.95
C LEU A 229 0.17 11.52 17.58
N ALA A 230 -0.08 12.81 17.37
CA ALA A 230 -0.53 13.35 16.09
C ALA A 230 0.64 13.60 15.13
N ASN A 231 0.35 13.59 13.83
CA ASN A 231 1.30 13.88 12.75
C ASN A 231 2.55 12.97 12.70
N ALA A 232 2.49 11.79 13.33
CA ALA A 232 3.51 10.77 13.13
C ALA A 232 3.32 10.16 11.73
N THR A 233 4.42 9.96 11.02
CA THR A 233 4.41 9.29 9.71
C THR A 233 4.41 7.79 9.95
N VAL A 234 3.50 7.08 9.30
CA VAL A 234 3.41 5.62 9.33
C VAL A 234 3.63 5.11 7.92
N SER A 235 4.50 4.12 7.76
CA SER A 235 4.88 3.59 6.45
C SER A 235 4.81 2.06 6.46
N ALA A 236 4.20 1.49 5.42
CA ALA A 236 4.29 0.08 5.10
C ALA A 236 5.34 -0.14 4.01
N TRP A 237 6.35 -0.92 4.34
CA TRP A 237 7.46 -1.24 3.45
C TRP A 237 7.39 -2.70 2.99
N GLY A 238 7.78 -2.90 1.74
CA GLY A 238 8.03 -4.20 1.14
C GLY A 238 9.51 -4.50 1.00
N GLY A 239 9.80 -5.71 0.53
CA GLY A 239 11.15 -6.14 0.19
C GLY A 239 11.89 -6.83 1.34
N GLY A 240 13.22 -6.75 1.30
CA GLY A 240 14.10 -7.45 2.24
C GLY A 240 15.39 -6.67 2.49
N PRO A 241 16.30 -7.18 3.33
CA PRO A 241 17.53 -6.48 3.69
C PRO A 241 18.29 -5.95 2.46
N GLY A 242 18.41 -4.62 2.35
CA GLY A 242 19.11 -3.95 1.25
C GLY A 242 18.25 -3.52 0.05
N ASN A 243 16.95 -3.83 0.04
CA ASN A 243 16.02 -3.38 -1.02
C ASN A 243 14.61 -3.15 -0.45
N TRP A 244 14.50 -2.17 0.45
CA TRP A 244 13.20 -1.74 0.97
C TRP A 244 12.60 -0.69 0.05
N TYR A 245 11.29 -0.78 -0.13
CA TYR A 245 10.53 0.21 -0.88
C TYR A 245 9.19 0.45 -0.20
N VAL A 246 8.72 1.69 -0.27
CA VAL A 246 7.49 2.14 0.39
C VAL A 246 6.29 1.76 -0.47
N TYR A 247 5.40 0.91 0.07
CA TYR A 247 4.12 0.59 -0.56
C TYR A 247 3.06 1.64 -0.28
N SER A 248 2.94 2.06 0.99
CA SER A 248 1.92 3.00 1.44
C SER A 248 2.45 3.82 2.60
N THR A 249 2.04 5.08 2.66
CA THR A 249 2.29 5.98 3.78
C THR A 249 0.99 6.57 4.30
N GLY A 250 1.01 6.97 5.55
CA GLY A 250 -0.09 7.64 6.23
C GLY A 250 0.44 8.53 7.34
N SER A 251 -0.45 9.33 7.90
CA SER A 251 -0.17 10.14 9.08
C SER A 251 -1.23 9.95 10.16
N THR A 252 -0.83 10.09 11.41
CA THR A 252 -1.74 9.98 12.54
C THR A 252 -2.55 11.25 12.74
N ASP A 253 -3.83 11.11 13.06
CA ASP A 253 -4.70 12.23 13.41
C ASP A 253 -4.43 12.77 14.84
N ALA A 254 -5.22 13.76 15.27
CA ALA A 254 -5.10 14.35 16.62
C ALA A 254 -5.27 13.34 17.76
N ALA A 255 -5.96 12.23 17.52
CA ALA A 255 -6.17 11.13 18.45
C ALA A 255 -5.20 9.96 18.22
N GLY A 256 -4.19 10.13 17.36
CA GLY A 256 -3.17 9.14 17.07
C GLY A 256 -3.59 8.06 16.09
N HIS A 257 -4.81 8.11 15.52
CA HIS A 257 -5.28 7.07 14.61
C HIS A 257 -4.62 7.18 13.25
N TYR A 258 -4.26 6.04 12.68
CA TYR A 258 -3.79 5.92 11.31
C TYR A 258 -4.45 4.74 10.60
N LYS A 259 -4.43 4.78 9.26
CA LYS A 259 -4.79 3.65 8.41
C LYS A 259 -3.95 3.65 7.14
N LEU A 260 -3.28 2.53 6.87
CA LEU A 260 -2.64 2.20 5.60
C LEU A 260 -3.58 1.28 4.85
N ALA A 261 -4.28 1.81 3.85
CA ALA A 261 -5.30 1.09 3.11
C ALA A 261 -4.76 0.48 1.82
N TYR A 262 -5.56 -0.42 1.24
CA TYR A 262 -5.32 -0.99 -0.09
C TYR A 262 -4.02 -1.76 -0.24
N LEU A 263 -3.55 -2.41 0.83
CA LEU A 263 -2.37 -3.26 0.80
C LEU A 263 -2.75 -4.65 0.29
N LEU A 264 -1.98 -5.21 -0.64
CA LEU A 264 -2.18 -6.62 -1.01
C LEU A 264 -1.90 -7.54 0.17
N SER A 265 -2.43 -8.77 0.13
CA SER A 265 -2.08 -9.74 1.17
C SER A 265 -0.58 -10.06 1.14
N GLY A 266 0.07 -9.98 2.29
CA GLY A 266 1.52 -10.17 2.37
C GLY A 266 2.12 -9.74 3.70
N ASN A 267 3.45 -9.91 3.80
CA ASN A 267 4.24 -9.44 4.93
C ASN A 267 4.73 -8.02 4.65
N TYR A 268 4.60 -7.17 5.65
CA TYR A 268 5.02 -5.78 5.62
C TYR A 268 5.92 -5.48 6.80
N ILE A 269 6.86 -4.57 6.56
CA ILE A 269 7.57 -3.89 7.62
C ILE A 269 6.82 -2.58 7.89
N VAL A 270 6.31 -2.39 9.09
CA VAL A 270 5.63 -1.16 9.49
C VAL A 270 6.62 -0.29 10.25
N GLY A 271 6.90 0.88 9.71
CA GLY A 271 7.73 1.92 10.33
C GLY A 271 6.87 3.07 10.83
N VAL A 272 7.21 3.62 11.99
CA VAL A 272 6.64 4.88 12.50
C VAL A 272 7.76 5.85 12.81
N ASP A 273 7.70 7.01 12.18
CA ASP A 273 8.58 8.14 12.45
C ASP A 273 7.78 9.23 13.18
N PRO A 274 8.26 9.73 14.33
CA PRO A 274 7.60 10.81 15.03
C PRO A 274 7.69 12.13 14.23
N PRO A 275 6.76 13.08 14.45
CA PRO A 275 6.81 14.39 13.79
C PRO A 275 8.11 15.14 14.15
N SER A 276 8.64 15.94 13.23
CA SER A 276 9.81 16.78 13.49
C SER A 276 9.41 18.18 13.98
N PRO A 277 10.08 18.76 14.99
CA PRO A 277 11.10 18.14 15.85
C PRO A 277 10.45 17.25 16.94
N SER A 278 11.04 16.10 17.23
CA SER A 278 10.63 15.22 18.35
C SER A 278 11.83 14.57 19.02
N SER A 279 11.69 14.25 20.31
CA SER A 279 12.66 13.48 21.10
C SER A 279 12.32 11.98 21.15
N LEU A 280 11.31 11.54 20.40
CA LEU A 280 10.89 10.13 20.34
C LEU A 280 11.79 9.34 19.39
N ALA A 281 11.95 8.05 19.67
CA ALA A 281 12.57 7.11 18.75
C ALA A 281 11.54 6.66 17.70
N SER A 282 11.99 6.48 16.47
CA SER A 282 11.23 5.73 15.47
C SER A 282 11.04 4.27 15.89
N SER A 283 9.97 3.65 15.41
CA SER A 283 9.69 2.23 15.62
C SER A 283 9.66 1.49 14.28
N LEU A 284 10.01 0.21 14.30
CA LEU A 284 9.97 -0.65 13.13
C LEU A 284 9.56 -2.07 13.54
N ASP A 285 8.48 -2.59 12.95
CA ASP A 285 8.01 -3.95 13.12
C ASP A 285 8.02 -4.67 11.77
N SER A 286 8.85 -5.71 11.64
CA SER A 286 8.99 -6.51 10.41
C SER A 286 8.07 -7.74 10.34
N SER A 287 7.11 -7.86 11.25
CA SER A 287 6.27 -9.04 11.43
C SER A 287 4.79 -8.85 11.08
N VAL A 288 4.42 -7.71 10.47
CA VAL A 288 3.03 -7.37 10.21
C VAL A 288 2.53 -8.07 8.95
N PHE A 289 1.53 -8.95 9.10
CA PHE A 289 0.89 -9.64 7.98
C PHE A 289 -0.49 -9.06 7.67
N VAL A 290 -0.75 -8.79 6.39
CA VAL A 290 -2.06 -8.33 5.89
C VAL A 290 -2.77 -9.48 5.21
N ASN A 291 -4.01 -9.71 5.61
CA ASN A 291 -4.92 -10.64 4.92
C ASN A 291 -5.82 -9.85 3.95
N GLN A 292 -6.13 -10.46 2.81
CA GLN A 292 -7.14 -9.93 1.89
C GLN A 292 -8.48 -9.72 2.61
N GLY A 293 -9.12 -8.57 2.38
CA GLY A 293 -10.42 -8.20 2.94
C GLY A 293 -10.41 -7.91 4.44
N ALA A 294 -9.25 -7.93 5.10
CA ALA A 294 -9.13 -7.72 6.54
C ALA A 294 -8.47 -6.37 6.86
N ASP A 295 -8.84 -5.82 8.01
CA ASP A 295 -8.11 -4.73 8.66
C ASP A 295 -7.24 -5.34 9.77
N THR A 296 -5.92 -5.27 9.60
CA THR A 296 -4.93 -5.75 10.56
C THR A 296 -4.70 -4.70 11.64
N PRO A 297 -5.13 -4.92 12.89
CA PRO A 297 -4.90 -3.97 13.97
C PRO A 297 -3.43 -3.97 14.39
N HIS A 298 -2.83 -2.79 14.46
CA HIS A 298 -1.43 -2.61 14.84
C HIS A 298 -1.26 -1.27 15.54
N SER A 299 -1.19 -1.26 16.87
CA SER A 299 -0.97 -0.02 17.63
C SER A 299 0.46 0.03 18.14
N ILE A 300 1.04 1.23 18.15
CA ILE A 300 2.46 1.46 18.43
C ILE A 300 2.58 2.48 19.55
N VAL A 301 3.47 2.21 20.49
CA VAL A 301 3.86 3.15 21.54
C VAL A 301 5.31 3.54 21.31
N LEU A 302 5.57 4.82 21.07
CA LEU A 302 6.92 5.35 20.93
C LEU A 302 7.47 5.76 22.29
N SER A 303 8.77 5.52 22.46
CA SER A 303 9.53 5.92 23.65
C SER A 303 10.52 7.02 23.29
N MET A 304 11.05 7.72 24.29
CA MET A 304 12.11 8.70 24.11
C MET A 304 13.35 8.05 23.48
N PHE A 305 13.93 8.71 22.49
CA PHE A 305 15.21 8.34 21.91
C PHE A 305 16.33 8.56 22.93
N ARG A 306 17.06 7.50 23.27
CA ARG A 306 18.15 7.54 24.26
C ARG A 306 19.54 7.53 23.63
N GLY A 307 19.60 7.64 22.31
CA GLY A 307 20.80 7.41 21.52
C GLY A 307 20.82 6.04 20.86
N SER A 308 21.83 5.81 20.03
CA SER A 308 22.04 4.57 19.31
C SER A 308 23.53 4.33 19.04
N VAL A 309 23.88 3.09 18.73
CA VAL A 309 25.20 2.72 18.22
C VAL A 309 24.98 2.11 16.84
N TYR A 310 25.86 2.36 15.88
CA TYR A 310 25.83 1.73 14.56
C TYR A 310 27.21 1.26 14.16
N ILE A 311 27.31 0.05 13.62
CA ILE A 311 28.53 -0.50 13.04
C ILE A 311 28.50 -0.28 11.53
N TYR A 312 29.46 0.49 11.03
CA TYR A 312 29.74 0.62 9.61
C TYR A 312 30.84 -0.35 9.19
N GLY A 313 30.57 -1.18 8.18
CA GLY A 313 31.53 -2.13 7.65
C GLY A 313 30.90 -3.14 6.69
N ALA A 314 31.72 -4.02 6.11
CA ALA A 314 31.25 -5.03 5.16
C ALA A 314 30.38 -6.10 5.85
N SER A 315 29.17 -6.32 5.33
CA SER A 315 28.25 -7.39 5.75
C SER A 315 28.49 -8.72 5.02
N SER A 316 29.44 -8.76 4.08
CA SER A 316 29.90 -10.00 3.42
C SER A 316 31.39 -9.96 3.12
N MET A 317 32.08 -11.10 3.21
CA MET A 317 33.54 -11.21 3.08
C MET A 317 33.97 -12.53 2.43
N LEU A 318 35.07 -12.51 1.68
CA LEU A 318 35.75 -13.74 1.25
C LEU A 318 36.55 -14.33 2.41
N VAL A 319 36.64 -15.65 2.53
CA VAL A 319 37.55 -16.31 3.49
C VAL A 319 38.97 -15.77 3.32
N GLY A 320 39.65 -15.47 4.42
CA GLY A 320 41.00 -14.92 4.45
C GLY A 320 41.07 -13.38 4.34
N SER A 321 39.99 -12.71 3.92
CA SER A 321 39.95 -11.26 3.84
C SER A 321 39.84 -10.59 5.22
N THR A 322 40.33 -9.36 5.32
CA THR A 322 40.22 -8.51 6.51
C THR A 322 39.61 -7.17 6.14
N ASN A 323 38.61 -6.71 6.89
CA ASN A 323 37.93 -5.44 6.67
C ASN A 323 37.95 -4.57 7.93
N ARG A 324 37.93 -3.25 7.73
CA ARG A 324 37.76 -2.26 8.80
C ARG A 324 36.27 -2.15 9.16
N LEU A 325 36.01 -2.08 10.45
CA LEU A 325 34.73 -1.74 11.05
C LEU A 325 34.87 -0.41 11.80
N GLU A 326 33.85 0.42 11.75
CA GLU A 326 33.79 1.69 12.48
C GLU A 326 32.46 1.79 13.23
N ALA A 327 32.50 2.13 14.52
CA ALA A 327 31.31 2.34 15.33
C ALA A 327 31.01 3.84 15.48
N PHE A 328 29.75 4.21 15.22
CA PHE A 328 29.21 5.55 15.44
C PHE A 328 28.25 5.50 16.63
N VAL A 329 28.44 6.41 17.59
CA VAL A 329 27.53 6.56 18.74
C VAL A 329 26.76 7.86 18.55
N ILE A 330 25.45 7.79 18.57
CA ILE A 330 24.55 8.93 18.50
C ILE A 330 23.95 9.13 19.90
N ASN A 331 23.99 10.36 20.42
CA ASN A 331 23.41 10.69 21.71
C ASN A 331 21.89 10.94 21.62
N ALA A 332 21.24 11.17 22.76
CA ALA A 332 19.80 11.44 22.83
C ALA A 332 19.37 12.74 22.11
N GLN A 333 20.31 13.61 21.73
CA GLN A 333 20.06 14.85 20.96
C GLN A 333 20.25 14.64 19.44
N HIS A 334 20.31 13.39 18.98
CA HIS A 334 20.58 13.04 17.59
C HIS A 334 21.92 13.57 17.05
N GLN A 335 22.90 13.81 17.94
CA GLN A 335 24.24 14.24 17.57
C GLN A 335 25.23 13.08 17.70
N GLN A 336 26.21 13.02 16.80
CA GLN A 336 27.31 12.07 16.96
C GLN A 336 28.13 12.42 18.21
N ASP A 337 28.15 11.52 19.19
CA ASP A 337 29.04 11.62 20.33
C ASP A 337 30.41 11.10 19.90
N THR A 338 31.42 11.97 19.83
CA THR A 338 32.80 11.64 19.46
C THR A 338 33.67 11.17 20.62
N THR A 339 33.14 11.25 21.85
CA THR A 339 33.83 10.91 23.09
C THR A 339 33.37 9.59 23.72
N ALA A 340 32.20 9.09 23.31
CA ALA A 340 31.66 7.81 23.75
C ALA A 340 32.66 6.65 23.56
N VAL A 341 32.77 5.82 24.61
CA VAL A 341 33.56 4.59 24.63
C VAL A 341 32.74 3.47 24.00
N VAL A 342 33.36 2.70 23.10
CA VAL A 342 32.74 1.54 22.46
C VAL A 342 33.48 0.26 22.87
N ALA A 343 32.71 -0.74 23.30
CA ALA A 343 33.18 -2.08 23.56
C ALA A 343 32.78 -3.01 22.42
N TRP A 344 33.77 -3.71 21.85
CA TRP A 344 33.58 -4.65 20.75
C TRP A 344 33.57 -6.10 21.23
N LYS A 345 32.70 -6.93 20.64
CA LYS A 345 32.62 -8.37 20.94
C LYS A 345 32.38 -9.16 19.66
N ASN A 346 33.09 -10.28 19.51
CA ASN A 346 32.81 -11.27 18.47
C ASN A 346 32.02 -12.44 19.08
N LEU A 347 30.83 -12.70 18.57
CA LEU A 347 29.97 -13.78 19.07
C LEU A 347 30.28 -15.14 18.43
N ASP A 348 30.95 -15.14 17.26
CA ASP A 348 31.14 -16.33 16.43
C ASP A 348 32.63 -16.44 16.05
N THR A 349 33.47 -16.69 17.06
CA THR A 349 34.95 -16.64 16.98
C THR A 349 35.59 -17.73 16.11
N THR A 350 34.83 -18.77 15.78
CA THR A 350 35.21 -19.82 14.83
C THR A 350 35.14 -19.31 13.38
N VAL A 351 34.17 -18.45 13.07
CA VAL A 351 33.93 -17.88 11.74
C VAL A 351 34.75 -16.60 11.53
N LEU A 352 34.88 -15.78 12.58
CA LEU A 352 35.50 -14.45 12.50
C LEU A 352 36.67 -14.30 13.48
N GLY A 353 37.65 -13.49 13.11
CA GLY A 353 38.64 -12.87 14.01
C GLY A 353 38.31 -11.41 14.21
N LEU A 354 38.60 -10.85 15.39
CA LEU A 354 38.34 -9.45 15.71
C LEU A 354 39.56 -8.87 16.41
N VAL A 355 40.06 -7.73 15.92
CA VAL A 355 41.13 -6.94 16.52
C VAL A 355 40.60 -5.52 16.72
N VAL A 356 40.72 -4.97 17.93
CA VAL A 356 40.30 -3.59 18.22
C VAL A 356 41.52 -2.68 18.03
N ASP A 357 41.47 -1.79 17.05
CA ASP A 357 42.57 -0.87 16.73
C ASP A 357 42.46 0.42 17.55
N SER A 358 41.24 0.91 17.79
CA SER A 358 40.93 2.03 18.66
C SER A 358 39.54 1.87 19.26
N ALA A 359 39.11 2.79 20.13
CA ALA A 359 37.77 2.73 20.73
C ALA A 359 36.67 2.50 19.67
N ARG A 360 36.73 3.22 18.53
CA ARG A 360 35.70 3.18 17.49
C ARG A 360 36.04 2.34 16.27
N VAL A 361 37.27 1.85 16.17
CA VAL A 361 37.75 1.17 14.97
C VAL A 361 38.21 -0.23 15.34
N ALA A 362 37.67 -1.21 14.64
CA ALA A 362 38.12 -2.59 14.72
C ALA A 362 38.43 -3.13 13.32
N ARG A 363 39.20 -4.22 13.26
CA ARG A 363 39.37 -5.04 12.07
C ARG A 363 38.78 -6.41 12.31
N VAL A 364 38.02 -6.88 11.33
CA VAL A 364 37.45 -8.22 11.31
C VAL A 364 38.13 -9.04 10.22
N THR A 365 38.54 -10.27 10.54
CA THR A 365 39.13 -11.22 9.59
C THR A 365 38.20 -12.40 9.40
N ALA A 366 37.88 -12.76 8.16
CA ALA A 366 37.05 -13.91 7.85
C ALA A 366 37.90 -15.20 7.90
N LYS A 367 37.61 -16.10 8.86
CA LYS A 367 38.38 -17.33 9.07
C LYS A 367 37.81 -18.52 8.32
N GLN A 368 36.48 -18.65 8.28
CA GLN A 368 35.80 -19.82 7.74
C GLN A 368 34.48 -19.40 7.08
N VAL A 369 34.08 -20.12 6.03
CA VAL A 369 32.75 -19.99 5.39
C VAL A 369 31.65 -20.17 6.43
N GLY A 370 30.66 -19.28 6.42
CA GLY A 370 29.56 -19.30 7.39
C GLY A 370 29.03 -17.90 7.65
N SER A 371 28.33 -17.72 8.77
CA SER A 371 27.87 -16.40 9.20
C SER A 371 28.33 -16.14 10.61
N GLY A 372 28.92 -14.97 10.85
CA GLY A 372 29.36 -14.54 12.16
C GLY A 372 28.82 -13.16 12.52
N ARG A 373 28.87 -12.82 13.81
CA ARG A 373 28.33 -11.55 14.34
C ARG A 373 29.37 -10.82 15.16
N ILE A 374 29.50 -9.52 14.87
CA ILE A 374 30.28 -8.57 15.66
C ILE A 374 29.30 -7.61 16.34
N VAL A 375 29.51 -7.37 17.63
CA VAL A 375 28.71 -6.45 18.44
C VAL A 375 29.59 -5.26 18.82
N ALA A 376 29.03 -4.06 18.72
CA ALA A 376 29.56 -2.84 19.29
C ALA A 376 28.57 -2.32 20.32
N SER A 377 29.05 -1.94 21.50
CA SER A 377 28.20 -1.47 22.59
C SER A 377 28.77 -0.20 23.23
N SER A 378 27.91 0.70 23.68
CA SER A 378 28.29 1.92 24.38
C SER A 378 27.25 2.22 25.46
N GLY A 379 27.64 2.18 26.73
CA GLY A 379 26.70 2.23 27.85
C GLY A 379 25.66 1.09 27.75
N GLY A 380 24.37 1.45 27.74
CA GLY A 380 23.26 0.51 27.55
C GLY A 380 22.87 0.25 26.09
N LEU A 381 23.55 0.87 25.12
CA LEU A 381 23.26 0.77 23.70
C LEU A 381 24.13 -0.30 23.04
N ALA A 382 23.60 -0.99 22.03
CA ALA A 382 24.37 -1.94 21.24
C ALA A 382 23.84 -2.07 19.80
N ASP A 383 24.74 -2.44 18.90
CA ASP A 383 24.43 -2.86 17.53
C ASP A 383 25.17 -4.16 17.19
N THR A 384 24.61 -4.95 16.28
CA THR A 384 25.16 -6.23 15.85
C THR A 384 25.24 -6.30 14.32
N LEU A 385 26.47 -6.29 13.81
CA LEU A 385 26.75 -6.54 12.41
C LEU A 385 26.86 -8.05 12.15
N ARG A 386 25.95 -8.59 11.35
CA ARG A 386 26.08 -9.93 10.78
C ARG A 386 26.93 -9.87 9.51
N ILE A 387 27.92 -10.75 9.43
CA ILE A 387 28.83 -10.88 8.29
C ILE A 387 28.66 -12.27 7.69
N LEU A 388 28.36 -12.34 6.39
CA LEU A 388 28.36 -13.58 5.61
C LEU A 388 29.75 -13.82 5.03
N VAL A 389 30.38 -14.92 5.41
CA VAL A 389 31.67 -15.34 4.86
C VAL A 389 31.44 -16.36 3.75
N VAL A 390 31.93 -16.07 2.56
CA VAL A 390 31.80 -16.90 1.36
C VAL A 390 33.18 -17.42 0.90
N PRO A 391 33.23 -18.57 0.18
CA PRO A 391 34.48 -19.09 -0.35
C PRO A 391 35.16 -18.11 -1.31
N ASP A 392 36.48 -18.12 -1.35
CA ASP A 392 37.23 -17.50 -2.45
C ASP A 392 37.24 -18.45 -3.65
N SER A 393 36.55 -18.07 -4.73
CA SER A 393 36.47 -18.85 -5.97
C SER A 393 37.55 -18.49 -6.99
N THR A 394 38.55 -17.69 -6.60
CA THR A 394 39.64 -17.30 -7.51
C THR A 394 40.48 -18.53 -7.88
N PRO A 395 40.63 -18.88 -9.17
CA PRO A 395 41.47 -20.01 -9.57
C PRO A 395 42.92 -19.77 -9.14
N PRO A 396 43.67 -20.81 -8.73
CA PRO A 396 45.08 -20.65 -8.44
C PRO A 396 45.82 -20.10 -9.66
N PRO A 397 46.83 -19.23 -9.48
CA PRO A 397 47.58 -18.68 -10.59
C PRO A 397 48.19 -19.82 -11.43
N ALA A 398 48.03 -19.73 -12.76
CA ALA A 398 48.59 -20.72 -13.67
C ALA A 398 50.10 -20.88 -13.41
N PRO A 399 50.63 -22.12 -13.39
CA PRO A 399 52.04 -22.34 -13.15
C PRO A 399 52.85 -21.53 -14.18
N ARG A 400 53.80 -20.72 -13.69
CA ARG A 400 54.74 -20.01 -14.56
C ARG A 400 55.46 -21.06 -15.40
N ARG A 401 55.29 -20.99 -16.72
CA ARG A 401 56.00 -21.85 -17.66
C ARG A 401 57.51 -21.59 -17.47
N PRO A 402 58.34 -22.65 -17.31
CA PRO A 402 59.76 -22.51 -17.04
C PRO A 402 60.51 -21.74 -18.13
#